data_AF-A0A8R1II82-F1
#
_entry.id   AF-A0A8R1II82-F1
#
_cell.length_a   1.000
_cell.length_b   1.000
_cell.length_c   1.000
_cell.angle_alpha   90.00
_cell.angle_beta   90.00
_cell.angle_gamma   90.00
#
_symmetry.space_group_name_H-M   'P 1'
#
loop_
_entity.id
_entity.type
_entity.pdbx_description
1 polymer ?
#
loop_
_entity_poly.entity_id
_entity_poly.type
_entity_poly.pdbx_seq_one_letter_code
_entity_poly.pdbx_strand_id
1 'polypeptide(L)'
;MVLHNSSQTLVAEEILGHVPSDYAQMLLYGIFALIGLPVNISTLIYMVKRYRHAKSFLLLLHINLNISDILVLGLYVPGLIGWLVTLEWRGGEYLCKFMRFVDAFVFAIR
;
A
#
# COMPACT_ATOMS: atom_id res chain seq x y z
N MET A 1 7.13 -22.20 39.45
CA MET A 1 6.01 -21.24 39.27
C MET A 1 6.46 -19.86 38.73
N VAL A 2 7.76 -19.52 38.72
CA VAL A 2 8.26 -18.19 38.27
C VAL A 2 8.47 -18.09 36.75
N LEU A 3 8.68 -19.19 36.03
CA LEU A 3 9.01 -19.17 34.59
C LEU A 3 7.83 -18.81 33.66
N HIS A 4 6.58 -19.06 34.06
CA HIS A 4 5.40 -18.77 33.22
C HIS A 4 5.09 -17.27 33.13
N ASN A 5 5.47 -16.50 34.17
CA ASN A 5 5.22 -15.07 34.25
C ASN A 5 6.15 -14.27 33.33
N SER A 6 7.40 -14.74 33.13
CA SER A 6 8.38 -14.14 32.24
C SER A 6 8.01 -14.31 30.76
N SER A 7 7.44 -15.46 30.39
CA SER A 7 6.97 -15.70 29.02
C SER A 7 5.75 -14.82 28.69
N GLN A 8 4.82 -14.67 29.64
CA GLN A 8 3.62 -13.84 29.45
C GLN A 8 3.92 -12.33 29.44
N THR A 9 4.90 -11.87 30.22
CA THR A 9 5.32 -10.45 30.19
C THR A 9 6.06 -10.10 28.90
N LEU A 10 6.94 -10.99 28.39
CA LEU A 10 7.58 -10.78 27.09
C LEU A 10 6.58 -10.78 25.93
N VAL A 11 5.61 -11.71 25.94
CA VAL A 11 4.54 -11.74 24.92
C VAL A 11 3.65 -10.51 25.02
N ALA A 12 3.33 -10.04 26.23
CA ALA A 12 2.55 -8.80 26.41
C ALA A 12 3.30 -7.56 25.92
N GLU A 13 4.63 -7.49 26.13
CA GLU A 13 5.46 -6.38 25.68
C GLU A 13 5.69 -6.41 24.15
N GLU A 14 5.80 -7.60 23.55
CA GLU A 14 5.89 -7.78 22.09
C GLU A 14 4.55 -7.43 21.40
N ILE A 15 3.42 -7.86 21.97
CA ILE A 15 2.07 -7.51 21.50
C ILE A 15 1.81 -6.00 21.66
N LEU A 16 2.17 -5.42 22.81
CA LEU A 16 1.96 -3.98 23.07
C LEU A 16 2.86 -3.09 22.20
N GLY A 17 4.00 -3.59 21.72
CA GLY A 17 4.84 -2.91 20.73
C GLY A 17 4.34 -3.05 19.29
N HIS A 18 3.75 -4.20 18.95
CA HIS A 18 3.22 -4.48 17.60
C HIS A 18 1.97 -3.64 17.29
N VAL A 19 1.05 -3.54 18.24
CA VAL A 19 -0.21 -2.81 18.10
C VAL A 19 -0.03 -1.33 17.67
N PRO A 20 0.78 -0.48 18.35
CA PRO A 20 0.99 0.90 17.92
C PRO A 20 1.75 0.99 16.60
N SER A 21 2.57 0.00 16.26
CA SER A 21 3.29 -0.06 14.99
C SER A 21 2.33 -0.26 13.82
N ASP A 22 1.37 -1.18 13.96
CA ASP A 22 0.37 -1.47 12.93
C ASP A 22 -0.59 -0.28 12.73
N TYR A 23 -0.99 0.38 13.82
CA TYR A 23 -1.80 1.62 13.75
C TYR A 23 -1.03 2.77 13.10
N ALA A 24 0.26 2.94 13.42
CA ALA A 24 1.10 3.95 12.79
C ALA A 24 1.28 3.66 11.29
N GLN A 25 1.48 2.40 10.92
CA GLN A 25 1.61 1.96 9.53
C GLN A 25 0.32 2.24 8.75
N MET A 26 -0.84 1.89 9.31
CA MET A 26 -2.15 2.17 8.71
C MET A 26 -2.38 3.68 8.53
N LEU A 27 -2.01 4.50 9.53
CA LEU A 27 -2.12 5.96 9.45
C LEU A 27 -1.23 6.53 8.34
N LEU A 28 0.04 6.09 8.27
CA LEU A 28 0.98 6.52 7.24
C LEU A 28 0.50 6.15 5.83
N TYR A 29 0.00 4.93 5.66
CA TYR A 29 -0.61 4.48 4.41
C TYR A 29 -1.84 5.31 4.04
N GLY A 30 -2.70 5.63 5.01
CA GLY A 30 -3.84 6.53 4.79
C GLY A 30 -3.41 7.92 4.34
N ILE A 31 -2.40 8.51 4.98
CA ILE A 31 -1.87 9.84 4.61
C ILE A 31 -1.25 9.82 3.21
N PHE A 32 -0.44 8.81 2.90
CA PHE A 32 0.17 8.67 1.58
C PHE A 32 -0.87 8.43 0.49
N ALA A 33 -1.92 7.66 0.74
CA ALA A 33 -3.02 7.51 -0.20
C ALA A 33 -3.79 8.83 -0.39
N LEU A 34 -4.12 9.54 0.70
CA LEU A 34 -4.89 10.78 0.64
C LEU A 34 -4.16 11.90 -0.10
N ILE A 35 -2.84 12.00 0.03
CA ILE A 35 -2.04 13.05 -0.63
C ILE A 35 -1.52 12.56 -1.99
N GLY A 36 -0.96 11.36 -2.05
CA GLY A 36 -0.31 10.83 -3.24
C GLY A 36 -1.28 10.53 -4.37
N LEU A 37 -2.50 10.07 -4.08
CA LEU A 37 -3.49 9.77 -5.11
C LEU A 37 -3.92 11.03 -5.90
N PRO A 38 -4.38 12.14 -5.27
CA PRO A 38 -4.73 13.35 -6.03
C PRO A 38 -3.53 13.99 -6.73
N VAL A 39 -2.33 13.94 -6.13
CA VAL A 39 -1.11 14.48 -6.75
C VAL A 39 -0.72 13.71 -8.02
N ASN A 40 -0.70 12.38 -7.94
CA ASN A 40 -0.37 11.54 -9.09
C ASN A 40 -1.43 11.60 -10.19
N ILE A 41 -2.72 11.65 -9.84
CA ILE A 41 -3.82 11.82 -10.80
C ILE A 41 -3.70 13.18 -11.52
N SER A 42 -3.49 14.26 -10.77
CA SER A 42 -3.35 15.60 -11.35
C SER A 42 -2.18 15.68 -12.31
N THR A 43 -1.04 15.10 -11.92
CA THR A 43 0.17 15.05 -12.76
C THR A 43 -0.04 14.19 -13.98
N LEU A 44 -0.72 13.04 -13.85
CA LEU A 44 -1.06 12.17 -14.98
C LEU A 44 -1.93 12.91 -16.01
N ILE A 45 -2.99 13.61 -15.58
CA ILE A 45 -3.86 14.38 -16.48
C ILE A 45 -3.06 15.45 -17.24
N TYR A 46 -2.21 16.20 -16.53
CA TYR A 46 -1.36 17.21 -17.12
C TYR A 46 -0.39 16.60 -18.16
N MET A 47 0.29 15.52 -17.80
CA MET A 47 1.28 14.86 -18.66
C MET A 47 0.65 14.17 -19.88
N VAL A 48 -0.51 13.53 -19.73
CA VAL A 48 -1.25 12.96 -20.86
C VAL A 48 -1.69 14.06 -21.83
N LYS A 49 -2.17 15.20 -21.32
CA LYS A 49 -2.50 16.35 -22.17
C LYS A 49 -1.27 16.83 -22.95
N ARG A 50 -0.13 16.97 -22.28
CA ARG A 50 1.15 17.36 -22.91
C ARG A 50 1.63 16.34 -23.95
N TYR A 51 1.54 15.04 -23.62
CA TYR A 51 1.97 13.94 -24.49
C TYR A 51 1.18 13.85 -25.80
N ARG A 52 -0.12 14.19 -25.76
CA ARG A 52 -0.94 14.30 -26.99
C ARG A 52 -0.43 15.36 -27.96
N HIS A 53 0.21 16.42 -27.46
CA HIS A 53 0.76 17.50 -28.31
C HIS A 53 2.23 17.27 -28.67
N ALA A 54 3.02 16.66 -27.79
CA ALA A 54 4.44 16.38 -28.01
C ALA A 54 4.78 14.98 -27.49
N LYS A 55 4.96 14.03 -28.43
CA LYS A 55 5.34 12.66 -28.10
C LYS A 55 6.83 12.62 -27.78
N SER A 56 7.15 12.41 -26.50
CA SER A 56 8.53 12.24 -26.02
C SER A 56 8.61 10.99 -25.15
N PHE A 57 9.72 10.26 -25.26
CA PHE A 57 9.99 9.07 -24.47
C PHE A 57 9.99 9.36 -22.95
N LEU A 58 10.58 10.48 -22.54
CA LEU A 58 10.63 10.89 -21.13
C LEU A 58 9.22 11.14 -20.57
N LEU A 59 8.30 11.67 -21.38
CA LEU A 59 6.91 11.87 -20.98
C LEU A 59 6.18 10.54 -20.84
N LEU A 60 6.44 9.57 -21.74
CA LEU A 60 5.86 8.24 -21.65
C LEU A 60 6.31 7.51 -20.39
N LEU A 61 7.59 7.59 -20.04
CA LEU A 61 8.13 7.00 -18.81
C LEU A 61 7.43 7.60 -17.57
N HIS A 62 7.30 8.92 -17.52
CA HIS A 62 6.66 9.62 -16.40
C HIS A 62 5.17 9.26 -16.27
N ILE A 63 4.47 9.08 -17.40
CA ILE A 63 3.07 8.60 -17.41
C ILE A 63 2.96 7.20 -16.81
N ASN A 64 3.84 6.27 -17.22
CA ASN A 64 3.83 4.90 -16.68
C ASN A 64 4.15 4.85 -15.19
N LEU A 65 5.04 5.74 -14.72
CA LEU A 65 5.36 5.88 -13.30
C LEU A 65 4.11 6.31 -12.52
N ASN A 66 3.48 7.42 -12.90
CA ASN A 66 2.28 7.91 -12.21
C ASN A 66 1.11 6.91 -12.26
N ILE A 67 0.97 6.13 -13.34
CA ILE A 67 -0.04 5.06 -13.41
C ILE A 67 0.28 3.97 -12.37
N SER A 68 1.54 3.56 -12.25
CA SER A 68 1.97 2.58 -11.25
C SER A 68 1.70 3.09 -9.82
N ASP A 69 2.02 4.35 -9.54
CA ASP A 69 1.75 4.96 -8.24
C ASP A 69 0.25 5.01 -7.90
N ILE A 70 -0.60 5.34 -8.88
CA ILE A 70 -2.07 5.32 -8.69
C ILE A 70 -2.58 3.90 -8.43
N LEU A 71 -2.05 2.89 -9.13
CA LEU A 71 -2.42 1.50 -8.89
C LEU A 71 -2.00 1.04 -7.48
N VAL A 72 -0.81 1.40 -7.04
CA VAL A 72 -0.32 1.07 -5.68
C VAL A 72 -1.15 1.79 -4.62
N LEU A 73 -1.29 3.11 -4.72
CA LEU A 73 -2.02 3.89 -3.72
C LEU A 73 -3.54 3.65 -3.73
N GLY A 74 -4.11 3.33 -4.90
CA GLY A 74 -5.55 3.18 -5.09
C GLY A 74 -6.07 1.74 -4.97
N LEU A 75 -5.24 0.73 -5.24
CA LEU A 75 -5.65 -0.67 -5.16
C LEU A 75 -4.90 -1.43 -4.07
N TYR A 76 -3.56 -1.39 -4.07
CA TYR A 76 -2.76 -2.16 -3.12
C TYR A 76 -2.92 -1.68 -1.68
N VAL A 77 -2.74 -0.36 -1.45
CA VAL A 77 -2.79 0.23 -0.11
C VAL A 77 -4.17 0.03 0.57
N PRO A 78 -5.31 0.26 -0.09
CA PRO A 78 -6.62 -0.01 0.51
C PRO A 78 -6.86 -1.49 0.78
N GLY A 79 -6.34 -2.39 -0.06
CA GLY A 79 -6.35 -3.83 0.19
C GLY A 79 -5.56 -4.22 1.44
N LEU A 80 -4.40 -3.60 1.63
CA LEU A 80 -3.56 -3.80 2.79
C LEU A 80 -4.22 -3.27 4.08
N ILE A 81 -4.81 -2.07 4.02
CA ILE A 81 -5.60 -1.52 5.14
C ILE A 81 -6.79 -2.45 5.45
N GLY A 82 -7.49 -2.94 4.43
CA GLY A 82 -8.58 -3.91 4.59
C GLY A 82 -8.10 -5.18 5.29
N TRP A 83 -6.95 -5.73 4.89
CA TRP A 83 -6.32 -6.90 5.52
C TRP A 83 -5.97 -6.65 6.99
N LEU A 84 -5.31 -5.51 7.28
CA LEU A 84 -4.91 -5.11 8.64
C LEU A 84 -6.10 -4.90 9.57
N VAL A 85 -7.19 -4.31 9.07
CA VAL A 85 -8.39 -4.00 9.88
C VAL A 85 -9.16 -5.27 10.23
N THR A 86 -9.31 -6.21 9.30
CA THR A 86 -10.20 -7.35 9.53
C THR A 86 -9.51 -8.56 10.15
N LEU A 87 -8.16 -8.65 10.13
CA LEU A 87 -7.34 -9.82 10.51
C LEU A 87 -7.74 -11.16 9.82
N GLU A 88 -8.79 -11.12 9.02
CA GLU A 88 -9.47 -12.17 8.27
C GLU A 88 -9.83 -11.58 6.89
N TRP A 89 -9.44 -12.22 5.79
CA TRP A 89 -9.71 -11.68 4.46
C TRP A 89 -11.20 -11.78 4.08
N ARG A 90 -11.92 -10.65 4.14
CA ARG A 90 -13.33 -10.58 3.73
C ARG A 90 -13.54 -10.19 2.25
N GLY A 91 -12.47 -9.95 1.50
CA GLY A 91 -12.55 -9.54 0.09
C GLY A 91 -12.90 -10.68 -0.89
N GLY A 92 -13.02 -11.92 -0.42
CA GLY A 92 -13.27 -13.09 -1.26
C GLY A 92 -12.05 -13.58 -2.05
N GLU A 93 -12.17 -14.73 -2.71
CA GLU A 93 -11.03 -15.44 -3.32
C GLU A 93 -10.36 -14.68 -4.47
N TYR A 94 -11.15 -14.01 -5.31
CA TYR A 94 -10.64 -13.26 -6.46
C TYR A 94 -9.75 -12.09 -6.03
N LEU A 95 -10.23 -11.34 -5.04
CA LEU A 95 -9.54 -10.17 -4.53
C LEU A 95 -8.27 -10.59 -3.77
N CYS A 96 -8.29 -11.74 -3.08
CA CYS A 96 -7.11 -12.32 -2.41
C CYS A 96 -6.01 -12.65 -3.43
N LYS A 97 -6.37 -13.38 -4.49
CA LYS A 97 -5.43 -13.73 -5.57
C LYS A 97 -4.88 -12.49 -6.27
N PHE A 98 -5.73 -11.49 -6.48
CA PHE A 98 -5.31 -10.21 -7.05
C PHE A 98 -4.29 -9.50 -6.16
N MET A 99 -4.55 -9.37 -4.85
CA MET A 99 -3.59 -8.75 -3.93
C MET A 99 -2.28 -9.51 -3.86
N ARG A 100 -2.30 -10.86 -3.80
CA ARG A 100 -1.07 -11.65 -3.84
C ARG A 100 -0.27 -11.45 -5.13
N PHE A 101 -0.96 -11.27 -6.26
CA PHE A 101 -0.31 -10.96 -7.52
C PHE A 101 0.32 -9.56 -7.51
N VAL A 102 -0.39 -8.55 -7.01
CA VAL A 102 0.12 -7.18 -6.90
C VAL A 102 1.30 -7.11 -5.94
N ASP A 103 1.23 -7.83 -4.82
CA ASP A 103 2.30 -7.92 -3.83
C ASP A 103 3.57 -8.52 -4.44
N ALA A 104 3.42 -9.64 -5.17
CA ALA A 104 4.53 -10.23 -5.92
C ALA A 104 5.08 -9.29 -7.00
N PHE A 105 4.23 -8.55 -7.70
CA PHE A 105 4.64 -7.59 -8.73
C PHE A 105 5.43 -6.41 -8.13
N VAL A 106 4.96 -5.86 -7.02
CA VAL A 106 5.63 -4.75 -6.31
C VAL A 106 7.00 -5.17 -5.80
N PHE A 107 7.14 -6.37 -5.23
CA PHE A 107 8.43 -6.87 -4.73
C PHE A 107 9.35 -7.44 -5.81
N ALA A 108 8.81 -7.88 -6.95
CA ALA A 108 9.60 -8.39 -8.08
C ALA A 108 10.28 -7.28 -8.89
N ILE A 109 9.80 -6.04 -8.81
CA ILE A 109 10.48 -4.86 -9.36
C ILE A 109 11.56 -4.46 -8.35
N ARG A 110 12.69 -5.17 -8.36
CA ARG A 110 13.91 -4.79 -7.67
C ARG A 110 15.00 -4.43 -8.67
#